data_AF-A0A9P9TH16-F1
#
_entry.id   AF-A0A9P9TH16-F1
#
_cell.length_a   1.000
_cell.length_b   1.000
_cell.length_c   1.000
_cell.angle_alpha   90.00
_cell.angle_beta   90.00
_cell.angle_gamma   90.00
#
_symmetry.space_group_name_H-M   'P 1'
#
loop_
_entity.id
_entity.type
_entity.pdbx_description
1 polymer ?
#
loop_
_entity_poly.entity_id
_entity_poly.type
_entity_poly.pdbx_seq_one_letter_code
_entity_poly.pdbx_strand_id
1 'polypeptide(L)'
;MAEVVGIISGLYTAGQALQNLAQQTHKWRRLSDRLFDIKEGLVVAELTLESWQRKYDILARRPPLYMQVLFGKQGCDRLQVTLGSINMTARAIKADINKVIGQALRVRSIKIPPEQIQDTIDEDLVKDCLRRIQENMSWSHKFHFSVLGKMDDLEGRLSRLHMKLTSLERLSDLYLEKEHPDIFAEVKRLPGRRVVLKVGEGRMNSVQGKLLDALAARKDAELLHRASGQRNKVHIGLSVPQIHKRDFAFLLSLNGQTHEVLVHPVKIKAINDPNRIQTDFTTAVPALKNNTHSACYMLPSSSTSAGFQVSIPPANILSDLEYKDALSTIIRDQNTFLGSQILYQQDQSAIASGIAQGSFRLIGSQWLQFLDCTNIRWRRTKDGKWTSMLTATPGNASISRTLEQCLSINHQRRDKRDLTKHIHIFRIGLVLAELALKSPISYIDFDGATYTTKIFGKDGEEVDANEIAAEVERRSNVFMGNMVFFCLNALQDRDAMSDKSIEGSYFKEVLKDAEQLDALIKAERKRGGGSPTGSGFNTPGMGGRTDLKDLFYH
;
A
#
# COMPACT_ATOMS: atom_id res chain seq x y z
N MET A 1 -13.84 34.24 13.29
CA MET A 1 -14.48 33.03 13.87
C MET A 1 -15.92 32.78 13.41
N ALA A 2 -16.57 33.69 12.66
CA ALA A 2 -17.85 33.43 12.00
C ALA A 2 -17.81 32.24 11.02
N GLU A 3 -16.62 31.90 10.51
CA GLU A 3 -16.40 30.77 9.62
C GLU A 3 -16.71 29.41 10.26
N VAL A 4 -16.39 29.18 11.54
CA VAL A 4 -16.66 27.90 12.23
C VAL A 4 -18.17 27.69 12.39
N VAL A 5 -18.90 28.73 12.79
CA VAL A 5 -20.36 28.71 12.91
C VAL A 5 -21.02 28.48 11.54
N GLY A 6 -20.48 29.11 10.49
CA GLY A 6 -20.94 28.90 9.11
C GLY A 6 -20.68 27.49 8.58
N ILE A 7 -19.60 26.83 9.01
CA ILE A 7 -19.34 25.42 8.68
C ILE A 7 -20.35 24.51 9.38
N ILE A 8 -20.57 24.71 10.69
CA ILE A 8 -21.51 23.91 11.49
C ILE A 8 -22.92 24.01 10.89
N SER A 9 -23.43 25.23 10.64
CA SER A 9 -24.75 25.39 10.03
C SER A 9 -24.83 24.82 8.61
N GLY A 10 -23.73 24.88 7.84
CA GLY A 10 -23.61 24.27 6.52
C GLY A 10 -23.69 22.75 6.55
N LEU A 11 -23.07 22.10 7.54
CA LEU A 11 -23.12 20.65 7.73
C LEU A 11 -24.51 20.19 8.20
N TYR A 12 -25.12 20.94 9.13
CA TYR A 12 -26.47 20.67 9.61
C TYR A 12 -27.51 20.72 8.49
N THR A 13 -27.51 21.80 7.70
CA THR A 13 -28.43 21.96 6.56
C THR A 13 -28.23 20.88 5.49
N ALA A 14 -26.99 20.51 5.21
CA ALA A 14 -26.66 19.40 4.30
C ALA A 14 -27.17 18.04 4.84
N GLY A 15 -27.03 17.80 6.15
CA GLY A 15 -27.53 16.60 6.82
C GLY A 15 -29.05 16.47 6.77
N GLN A 16 -29.78 17.58 6.97
CA GLN A 16 -31.24 17.59 6.83
C GLN A 16 -31.70 17.28 5.41
N ALA A 17 -31.08 17.90 4.40
CA ALA A 17 -31.40 17.66 3.00
C ALA A 17 -31.19 16.18 2.59
N LEU A 18 -30.13 15.54 3.09
CA LEU A 18 -29.87 14.11 2.87
C LEU A 18 -30.87 13.21 3.58
N GLN A 19 -31.27 13.55 4.81
CA GLN A 19 -32.27 12.80 5.55
C GLN A 19 -33.62 12.77 4.81
N ASN A 20 -34.05 13.92 4.29
CA ASN A 20 -35.30 14.03 3.54
C ASN A 20 -35.23 13.22 2.23
N LEU A 21 -34.09 13.28 1.52
CA LEU A 21 -33.87 12.49 0.32
C LEU A 21 -33.82 10.97 0.59
N ALA A 22 -33.18 10.54 1.68
CA ALA A 22 -33.10 9.14 2.08
C ALA A 22 -34.49 8.56 2.35
N GLN A 23 -35.33 9.28 3.10
CA GLN A 23 -36.71 8.88 3.38
C GLN A 23 -37.55 8.74 2.10
N GLN A 24 -37.36 9.65 1.14
CA GLN A 24 -38.09 9.64 -0.13
C GLN A 24 -37.60 8.58 -1.13
N THR A 25 -36.40 8.00 -0.91
CA THR A 25 -35.78 6.98 -1.77
C THR A 25 -35.83 5.56 -1.19
N HIS A 26 -36.62 5.32 -0.12
CA HIS A 26 -36.74 4.03 0.57
C HIS A 26 -37.01 2.81 -0.34
N LYS A 27 -37.72 3.00 -1.47
CA LYS A 27 -37.97 1.95 -2.47
C LYS A 27 -36.66 1.39 -3.05
N TRP A 28 -35.62 2.22 -3.16
CA TRP A 28 -34.26 1.82 -3.53
C TRP A 28 -33.42 1.61 -2.27
N ARG A 29 -33.65 0.50 -1.56
CA ARG A 29 -33.05 0.19 -0.25
C ARG A 29 -31.54 0.50 -0.16
N ARG A 30 -30.74 0.02 -1.11
CA ARG A 30 -29.28 0.28 -1.15
C ARG A 30 -28.91 1.77 -1.24
N LEU A 31 -29.71 2.58 -1.94
CA LEU A 31 -29.48 4.01 -2.06
C LEU A 31 -29.89 4.73 -0.76
N SER A 32 -31.04 4.36 -0.22
CA SER A 32 -31.54 4.89 1.05
C SER A 32 -30.55 4.62 2.20
N ASP A 33 -30.05 3.39 2.33
CA ASP A 33 -29.11 3.00 3.38
C ASP A 33 -27.81 3.84 3.30
N ARG A 34 -27.23 3.99 2.10
CA ARG A 34 -26.02 4.81 1.91
C ARG A 34 -26.25 6.30 2.20
N LEU A 35 -27.41 6.84 1.84
CA LEU A 35 -27.74 8.24 2.16
C LEU A 35 -27.87 8.45 3.68
N PHE A 36 -28.38 7.46 4.42
CA PHE A 36 -28.40 7.50 5.88
C PHE A 36 -26.98 7.42 6.47
N ASP A 37 -26.12 6.55 5.95
CA ASP A 37 -24.72 6.43 6.40
C ASP A 37 -23.96 7.76 6.21
N ILE A 38 -24.11 8.41 5.05
CA ILE A 38 -23.50 9.72 4.77
C ILE A 38 -24.03 10.79 5.73
N LYS A 39 -25.34 10.78 6.00
CA LYS A 39 -25.97 11.71 6.97
C LYS A 39 -25.41 11.50 8.38
N GLU A 40 -25.26 10.26 8.84
CA GLU A 40 -24.67 9.98 10.15
C GLU A 40 -23.24 10.51 10.25
N GLY A 41 -22.44 10.34 9.19
CA GLY A 41 -21.11 10.94 9.14
C GLY A 41 -21.14 12.48 9.21
N LEU A 42 -22.06 13.16 8.54
CA LEU A 42 -22.17 14.62 8.65
C LEU A 42 -22.53 15.08 10.07
N VAL A 43 -23.41 14.35 10.76
CA VAL A 43 -23.74 14.63 12.16
C VAL A 43 -22.52 14.46 13.06
N VAL A 44 -21.71 13.41 12.84
CA VAL A 44 -20.46 13.20 13.58
C VAL A 44 -19.46 14.35 13.32
N ALA A 45 -19.33 14.79 12.06
CA ALA A 45 -18.48 15.93 11.71
C ALA A 45 -18.92 17.24 12.38
N GLU A 46 -20.23 17.49 12.42
CA GLU A 46 -20.84 18.63 13.11
C GLU A 46 -20.53 18.59 14.62
N LEU A 47 -20.85 17.49 15.30
CA LEU A 47 -20.63 17.32 16.73
C LEU A 47 -19.15 17.44 17.13
N THR A 48 -18.24 16.95 16.28
CA THR A 48 -16.79 17.05 16.50
C THR A 48 -16.33 18.50 16.44
N LEU A 49 -16.81 19.26 15.45
CA LEU A 49 -16.47 20.67 15.31
C LEU A 49 -17.10 21.54 16.41
N GLU A 50 -18.32 21.23 16.85
CA GLU A 50 -18.94 21.87 18.02
C GLU A 50 -18.18 21.57 19.30
N SER A 51 -17.77 20.31 19.50
CA SER A 51 -16.98 19.90 20.66
C SER A 51 -15.64 20.63 20.69
N TRP A 52 -14.96 20.71 19.54
CA TRP A 52 -13.73 21.47 19.39
C TRP A 52 -13.93 22.96 19.71
N GLN A 53 -15.01 23.56 19.18
CA GLN A 53 -15.33 24.97 19.45
C GLN A 53 -15.56 25.24 20.94
N ARG A 54 -16.30 24.37 21.62
CA ARG A 54 -16.56 24.47 23.07
C ARG A 54 -15.28 24.22 23.89
N LYS A 55 -14.46 23.26 23.49
CA LYS A 55 -13.22 22.87 24.20
C LYS A 55 -12.22 24.02 24.33
N TYR A 56 -12.10 24.85 23.29
CA TYR A 56 -11.14 25.97 23.27
C TYR A 56 -11.81 27.35 23.39
N ASP A 57 -13.09 27.39 23.76
CA ASP A 57 -13.90 28.61 23.96
C ASP A 57 -13.80 29.61 22.78
N ILE A 58 -13.94 29.06 21.58
CA ILE A 58 -13.81 29.79 20.33
C ILE A 58 -15.15 30.42 19.95
N LEU A 59 -15.36 31.65 20.40
CA LEU A 59 -16.60 32.40 20.14
C LEU A 59 -16.49 33.31 18.91
N ALA A 60 -17.62 33.51 18.22
CA ALA A 60 -17.69 34.34 17.01
C ALA A 60 -17.23 35.80 17.22
N ARG A 61 -17.37 36.33 18.45
CA ARG A 61 -17.06 37.72 18.82
C ARG A 61 -15.67 37.92 19.46
N ARG A 62 -14.86 36.88 19.65
CA ARG A 62 -13.53 37.04 20.28
C ARG A 62 -12.47 37.54 19.29
N PRO A 63 -11.55 38.44 19.72
CA PRO A 63 -10.49 38.96 18.86
C PRO A 63 -9.56 37.83 18.36
N PRO A 64 -9.01 37.93 17.13
CA PRO A 64 -8.04 36.96 16.59
C PRO A 64 -6.80 36.75 17.47
N LEU A 65 -6.45 37.78 18.26
CA LEU A 65 -5.41 37.75 19.28
C LEU A 65 -5.60 36.61 20.29
N TYR A 66 -6.85 36.22 20.60
CA TYR A 66 -7.13 35.14 21.55
C TYR A 66 -6.59 33.77 21.08
N MET A 67 -6.77 33.43 19.79
CA MET A 67 -6.20 32.18 19.24
C MET A 67 -4.68 32.25 19.10
N GLN A 68 -4.12 33.43 18.85
CA GLN A 68 -2.66 33.62 18.82
C GLN A 68 -2.05 33.51 20.23
N VAL A 69 -2.76 33.94 21.27
CA VAL A 69 -2.34 33.75 22.66
C VAL A 69 -2.44 32.27 23.04
N LEU A 70 -3.51 31.56 22.64
CA LEU A 70 -3.71 30.15 22.99
C LEU A 70 -2.78 29.17 22.27
N PHE A 71 -2.48 29.40 20.99
CA PHE A 71 -1.77 28.43 20.14
C PHE A 71 -0.48 29.00 19.54
N GLY A 72 -0.08 30.21 19.94
CA GLY A 72 1.02 30.92 19.32
C GLY A 72 0.67 31.42 17.91
N LYS A 73 1.51 32.31 17.37
CA LYS A 73 1.32 32.86 16.01
C LYS A 73 1.31 31.75 14.95
N GLN A 74 2.29 30.85 15.02
CA GLN A 74 2.43 29.74 14.07
C GLN A 74 1.29 28.71 14.17
N GLY A 75 0.81 28.40 15.38
CA GLY A 75 -0.31 27.48 15.57
C GLY A 75 -1.63 28.08 15.10
N CYS A 76 -1.86 29.37 15.37
CA CYS A 76 -3.04 30.09 14.87
C CYS A 76 -3.11 30.08 13.34
N ASP A 77 -2.01 30.41 12.64
CA ASP A 77 -1.96 30.42 11.17
C ASP A 77 -2.27 29.02 10.59
N ARG A 78 -1.72 27.96 11.19
CA ARG A 78 -1.95 26.56 10.76
C ARG A 78 -3.38 26.09 11.03
N LEU A 79 -3.97 26.48 12.15
CA LEU A 79 -5.36 26.17 12.49
C LEU A 79 -6.33 26.90 11.55
N GLN A 80 -6.06 28.16 11.21
CA GLN A 80 -6.87 28.92 10.24
C GLN A 80 -6.83 28.28 8.84
N VAL A 81 -5.66 27.86 8.35
CA VAL A 81 -5.55 27.13 7.08
C VAL A 81 -6.36 25.82 7.11
N THR A 82 -6.30 25.10 8.23
CA THR A 82 -7.04 23.85 8.41
C THR A 82 -8.56 24.08 8.42
N LEU A 83 -9.03 25.09 9.15
CA LEU A 83 -10.45 25.51 9.16
C LEU A 83 -10.92 25.97 7.78
N GLY A 84 -10.10 26.72 7.04
CA GLY A 84 -10.39 27.11 5.66
C GLY A 84 -10.54 25.89 4.74
N SER A 85 -9.69 24.88 4.91
CA SER A 85 -9.77 23.63 4.17
C SER A 85 -11.02 22.80 4.52
N ILE A 86 -11.42 22.78 5.80
CA ILE A 86 -12.67 22.16 6.27
C ILE A 86 -13.87 22.87 5.63
N ASN A 87 -13.88 24.19 5.62
CA ASN A 87 -14.95 25.00 5.01
C ASN A 87 -15.11 24.71 3.51
N MET A 88 -14.01 24.68 2.76
CA MET A 88 -14.05 24.33 1.34
C MET A 88 -14.63 22.92 1.12
N THR A 89 -14.24 21.95 1.96
CA THR A 89 -14.73 20.57 1.88
C THR A 89 -16.23 20.48 2.21
N ALA A 90 -16.69 21.18 3.25
CA ALA A 90 -18.10 21.23 3.64
C ALA A 90 -18.98 21.87 2.57
N ARG A 91 -18.54 22.99 1.96
CA ARG A 91 -19.25 23.61 0.83
C ARG A 91 -19.34 22.69 -0.37
N ALA A 92 -18.27 21.95 -0.65
CA ALA A 92 -18.22 21.02 -1.75
C ALA A 92 -19.20 19.84 -1.55
N ILE A 93 -19.31 19.32 -0.31
CA ILE A 93 -20.31 18.32 0.05
C ILE A 93 -21.72 18.86 -0.15
N LYS A 94 -22.01 20.07 0.35
CA LYS A 94 -23.31 20.74 0.14
C LYS A 94 -23.65 20.88 -1.35
N ALA A 95 -22.68 21.28 -2.18
CA ALA A 95 -22.87 21.39 -3.61
C ALA A 95 -23.18 20.04 -4.29
N ASP A 96 -22.55 18.96 -3.86
CA ASP A 96 -22.79 17.64 -4.43
C ASP A 96 -24.13 17.04 -3.99
N ILE A 97 -24.57 17.29 -2.75
CA ILE A 97 -25.93 16.97 -2.29
C ILE A 97 -26.96 17.72 -3.15
N ASN A 98 -26.74 19.01 -3.42
CA ASN A 98 -27.63 19.80 -4.29
C ASN A 98 -27.65 19.26 -5.72
N LYS A 99 -26.53 18.74 -6.25
CA LYS A 99 -26.51 18.09 -7.57
C LYS A 99 -27.32 16.80 -7.58
N VAL A 100 -27.24 15.98 -6.53
CA VAL A 100 -28.02 14.75 -6.38
C VAL A 100 -29.52 15.07 -6.35
N ILE A 101 -29.92 16.07 -5.59
CA ILE A 101 -31.30 16.58 -5.55
C ILE A 101 -31.70 17.13 -6.94
N GLY A 102 -30.83 17.89 -7.58
CA GLY A 102 -31.05 18.41 -8.94
C GLY A 102 -31.22 17.31 -10.00
N GLN A 103 -30.58 16.14 -9.85
CA GLN A 103 -30.80 15.00 -10.73
C GLN A 103 -32.22 14.42 -10.60
N ALA A 104 -32.82 14.46 -9.41
CA ALA A 104 -34.22 14.08 -9.21
C ALA A 104 -35.18 15.08 -9.90
N LEU A 105 -34.82 16.36 -9.92
CA LEU A 105 -35.64 17.43 -10.49
C LEU A 105 -35.60 17.50 -12.04
N ARG A 106 -34.60 16.89 -12.69
CA ARG A 106 -34.46 16.86 -14.16
C ARG A 106 -35.61 16.18 -14.91
N VAL A 107 -36.52 15.49 -14.21
CA VAL A 107 -37.68 14.79 -14.79
C VAL A 107 -38.78 15.73 -15.22
N ARG A 108 -38.89 16.91 -14.61
CA ARG A 108 -39.56 18.04 -15.25
C ARG A 108 -38.47 18.80 -15.99
N SER A 109 -38.64 19.06 -17.28
CA SER A 109 -37.74 19.89 -18.08
C SER A 109 -37.76 21.37 -17.65
N ILE A 110 -37.67 21.66 -16.36
CA ILE A 110 -37.61 22.99 -15.80
C ILE A 110 -36.13 23.32 -15.66
N LYS A 111 -35.63 24.20 -16.54
CA LYS A 111 -34.33 24.84 -16.35
C LYS A 111 -34.46 25.81 -15.18
N ILE A 112 -34.30 25.32 -13.95
CA ILE A 112 -34.15 26.20 -12.78
C ILE A 112 -32.76 26.85 -12.89
N PRO A 113 -32.66 28.19 -12.95
CA PRO A 113 -31.38 28.88 -12.99
C PRO A 113 -30.51 28.48 -11.79
N PRO A 114 -29.18 28.31 -11.96
CA PRO A 114 -28.28 27.88 -10.88
C PRO A 114 -28.34 28.75 -9.62
N GLU A 115 -28.77 30.00 -9.76
CA GLU A 115 -28.80 31.02 -8.71
C GLU A 115 -30.01 30.90 -7.77
N GLN A 116 -31.08 30.19 -8.15
CA GLN A 116 -32.27 30.01 -7.30
C GLN A 116 -32.24 28.73 -6.44
N ILE A 117 -31.27 27.84 -6.64
CA ILE A 117 -31.11 26.59 -5.87
C ILE A 117 -30.45 26.84 -4.50
N GLN A 118 -29.97 28.06 -4.24
CA GLN A 118 -29.09 28.32 -3.11
C GLN A 118 -29.80 28.44 -1.75
N ASP A 119 -31.08 28.82 -1.67
CA ASP A 119 -31.68 29.13 -0.36
C ASP A 119 -32.98 28.41 0.04
N THR A 120 -33.70 27.73 -0.84
CA THR A 120 -34.82 26.85 -0.41
C THR A 120 -35.02 25.70 -1.41
N ILE A 121 -34.60 24.50 -1.03
CA ILE A 121 -34.98 23.27 -1.74
C ILE A 121 -36.48 23.07 -1.49
N ASP A 122 -37.30 23.16 -2.54
CA ASP A 122 -38.74 22.89 -2.46
C ASP A 122 -38.98 21.38 -2.27
N GLU A 123 -39.15 20.97 -1.01
CA GLU A 123 -39.21 19.57 -0.58
C GLU A 123 -40.41 18.81 -1.18
N ASP A 124 -41.54 19.50 -1.36
CA ASP A 124 -42.75 18.93 -1.95
C ASP A 124 -42.55 18.67 -3.45
N LEU A 125 -41.83 19.55 -4.14
CA LEU A 125 -41.48 19.40 -5.55
C LEU A 125 -40.54 18.21 -5.81
N VAL A 126 -39.54 17.99 -4.92
CA VAL A 126 -38.62 16.84 -5.00
C VAL A 126 -39.38 15.53 -4.79
N LYS A 127 -40.29 15.50 -3.80
CA LYS A 127 -41.13 14.33 -3.49
C LYS A 127 -42.02 13.93 -4.68
N ASP A 128 -42.63 14.92 -5.33
CA ASP A 128 -43.47 14.71 -6.52
C ASP A 128 -42.69 14.17 -7.72
N CYS A 129 -41.45 14.64 -7.93
CA CYS A 129 -40.59 14.15 -9.00
C CYS A 129 -40.09 12.73 -8.75
N LEU A 130 -39.73 12.40 -7.51
CA LEU A 130 -39.32 11.06 -7.12
C LEU A 130 -40.47 10.06 -7.27
N ARG A 131 -41.71 10.44 -6.93
CA ARG A 131 -42.90 9.60 -7.19
C ARG A 131 -43.05 9.26 -8.68
N ARG A 132 -42.90 10.25 -9.58
CA ARG A 132 -42.96 10.02 -11.04
C ARG A 132 -41.82 9.13 -11.56
N ILE A 133 -40.61 9.27 -11.00
CA ILE A 133 -39.47 8.40 -11.32
C ILE A 133 -39.78 6.95 -10.91
N GLN A 134 -40.44 6.76 -9.76
CA GLN A 134 -40.77 5.43 -9.25
C GLN A 134 -41.81 4.68 -10.08
N GLU A 135 -42.65 5.40 -10.83
CA GLU A 135 -43.70 4.84 -11.71
C GLU A 135 -43.13 4.37 -13.06
N ASN A 136 -42.01 4.92 -13.53
CA ASN A 136 -41.37 4.54 -14.79
C ASN A 136 -40.08 3.72 -14.55
N MET A 137 -40.12 2.42 -14.86
CA MET A 137 -38.99 1.50 -14.62
C MET A 137 -37.68 1.91 -15.32
N SER A 138 -37.75 2.50 -16.52
CA SER A 138 -36.55 2.92 -17.26
C SER A 138 -35.88 4.15 -16.64
N TRP A 139 -36.66 5.09 -16.13
CA TRP A 139 -36.17 6.30 -15.46
C TRP A 139 -35.72 5.99 -14.03
N SER A 140 -36.43 5.10 -13.34
CA SER A 140 -36.03 4.54 -12.05
C SER A 140 -34.64 3.93 -12.09
N HIS A 141 -34.35 3.11 -13.12
CA HIS A 141 -33.03 2.47 -13.24
C HIS A 141 -31.91 3.47 -13.55
N LYS A 142 -32.15 4.43 -14.46
CA LYS A 142 -31.19 5.49 -14.81
C LYS A 142 -30.91 6.42 -13.63
N PHE A 143 -31.94 6.80 -12.88
CA PHE A 143 -31.83 7.61 -11.68
C PHE A 143 -31.03 6.86 -10.60
N HIS A 144 -31.36 5.59 -10.34
CA HIS A 144 -30.68 4.78 -9.34
C HIS A 144 -29.16 4.68 -9.58
N PHE A 145 -28.73 4.36 -10.80
CA PHE A 145 -27.30 4.26 -11.11
C PHE A 145 -26.57 5.61 -11.10
N SER A 146 -27.22 6.66 -11.63
CA SER A 146 -26.64 8.01 -11.63
C SER A 146 -26.39 8.53 -10.22
N VAL A 147 -27.34 8.31 -9.31
CA VAL A 147 -27.22 8.75 -7.92
C VAL A 147 -26.23 7.87 -7.15
N LEU A 148 -26.22 6.54 -7.36
CA LEU A 148 -25.25 5.65 -6.72
C LEU A 148 -23.80 6.02 -7.02
N GLY A 149 -23.46 6.32 -8.29
CA GLY A 149 -22.10 6.76 -8.62
C GLY A 149 -21.73 8.11 -8.00
N LYS A 150 -22.71 8.97 -7.71
CA LYS A 150 -22.49 10.23 -6.99
C LYS A 150 -22.37 10.04 -5.48
N MET A 151 -22.84 8.92 -4.93
CA MET A 151 -22.64 8.59 -3.51
C MET A 151 -21.19 8.23 -3.21
N ASP A 152 -20.50 7.53 -4.12
CA ASP A 152 -19.07 7.21 -3.97
C ASP A 152 -18.23 8.50 -3.84
N ASP A 153 -18.53 9.51 -4.67
CA ASP A 153 -17.91 10.85 -4.62
C ASP A 153 -18.16 11.55 -3.26
N LEU A 154 -19.37 11.41 -2.71
CA LEU A 154 -19.77 12.03 -1.43
C LEU A 154 -19.11 11.33 -0.24
N GLU A 155 -19.04 10.01 -0.22
CA GLU A 155 -18.35 9.23 0.81
C GLU A 155 -16.85 9.58 0.85
N GLY A 156 -16.19 9.66 -0.30
CA GLY A 156 -14.79 10.10 -0.36
C GLY A 156 -14.57 11.52 0.17
N ARG A 157 -15.53 12.44 -0.07
CA ARG A 157 -15.48 13.81 0.47
C ARG A 157 -15.74 13.85 1.98
N LEU A 158 -16.63 13.01 2.48
CA LEU A 158 -16.93 12.87 3.90
C LEU A 158 -15.73 12.30 4.67
N SER A 159 -15.05 11.29 4.14
CA SER A 159 -13.81 10.77 4.74
C SER A 159 -12.72 11.84 4.80
N ARG A 160 -12.56 12.64 3.75
CA ARG A 160 -11.63 13.80 3.75
C ARG A 160 -12.00 14.83 4.81
N LEU A 161 -13.29 15.09 5.04
CA LEU A 161 -13.76 15.99 6.08
C LEU A 161 -13.39 15.47 7.48
N HIS A 162 -13.59 14.18 7.76
CA HIS A 162 -13.25 13.57 9.05
C HIS A 162 -11.75 13.59 9.34
N MET A 163 -10.92 13.33 8.32
CA MET A 163 -9.47 13.45 8.47
C MET A 163 -9.04 14.87 8.83
N LYS A 164 -9.61 15.88 8.17
CA LYS A 164 -9.30 17.29 8.45
C LYS A 164 -9.76 17.72 9.85
N LEU A 165 -10.91 17.26 10.33
CA LEU A 165 -11.38 17.51 11.70
C LEU A 165 -10.45 16.85 12.73
N THR A 166 -10.00 15.63 12.48
CA THR A 166 -9.03 14.94 13.34
C THR A 166 -7.68 15.69 13.38
N SER A 167 -7.22 16.19 12.23
CA SER A 167 -6.02 17.01 12.15
C SER A 167 -6.18 18.33 12.90
N LEU A 168 -7.35 18.96 12.85
CA LEU A 168 -7.64 20.18 13.59
C LEU A 168 -7.50 19.96 15.11
N GLU A 169 -8.11 18.90 15.65
CA GLU A 169 -7.98 18.57 17.08
C GLU A 169 -6.53 18.31 17.49
N ARG A 170 -5.80 17.53 16.68
CA ARG A 170 -4.39 17.19 16.96
C ARG A 170 -3.47 18.40 16.93
N LEU A 171 -3.65 19.27 15.94
CA LEU A 171 -2.87 20.51 15.84
C LEU A 171 -3.19 21.44 17.02
N SER A 172 -4.46 21.55 17.40
CA SER A 172 -4.85 22.36 18.57
C SER A 172 -4.23 21.84 19.86
N ASP A 173 -4.24 20.53 20.10
CA ASP A 173 -3.60 19.93 21.28
C ASP A 173 -2.07 20.13 21.26
N LEU A 174 -1.42 19.93 20.11
CA LEU A 174 0.03 20.10 19.97
C LEU A 174 0.49 21.54 20.24
N TYR A 175 -0.20 22.53 19.69
CA TYR A 175 0.18 23.93 19.88
C TYR A 175 -0.22 24.45 21.26
N LEU A 176 -1.29 23.92 21.86
CA LEU A 176 -1.64 24.26 23.24
C LEU A 176 -0.61 23.69 24.23
N GLU A 177 -0.17 22.44 24.05
CA GLU A 177 0.88 21.82 24.87
C GLU A 177 2.20 22.59 24.78
N LYS A 178 2.53 23.10 23.59
CA LYS A 178 3.77 23.85 23.34
C LYS A 178 3.77 25.23 24.00
N GLU A 179 2.65 25.95 23.95
CA GLU A 179 2.58 27.35 24.41
C GLU A 179 2.13 27.46 25.88
N HIS A 180 1.29 26.53 26.36
CA HIS A 180 0.74 26.54 27.73
C HIS A 180 0.77 25.13 28.35
N PRO A 181 1.95 24.61 28.70
CA PRO A 181 2.10 23.25 29.25
C PRO A 181 1.32 23.06 30.57
N ASP A 182 1.26 24.09 31.41
CA ASP A 182 0.58 24.04 32.71
C ASP A 182 -0.95 23.99 32.55
N ILE A 183 -1.50 24.78 31.63
CA ILE A 183 -2.94 24.77 31.29
C ILE A 183 -3.31 23.45 30.61
N PHE A 184 -2.44 22.92 29.74
CA PHE A 184 -2.65 21.65 29.07
C PHE A 184 -2.78 20.47 30.05
N ALA A 185 -2.07 20.53 31.19
CA ALA A 185 -2.13 19.53 32.25
C ALA A 185 -3.44 19.55 33.05
N GLU A 186 -4.10 20.71 33.19
CA GLU A 186 -5.32 20.90 33.99
C GLU A 186 -6.63 20.63 33.24
N VAL A 187 -6.63 20.65 31.89
CA VAL A 187 -7.85 20.40 31.10
C VAL A 187 -8.36 18.98 31.33
N LYS A 188 -9.47 18.86 32.09
CA LYS A 188 -10.21 17.62 32.31
C LYS A 188 -10.77 17.08 31.00
N ARG A 189 -10.03 16.17 30.40
CA ARG A 189 -10.45 15.41 29.23
C ARG A 189 -11.45 14.35 29.70
N LEU A 190 -12.66 14.36 29.14
CA LEU A 190 -13.48 13.14 29.13
C LEU A 190 -12.59 12.00 28.62
N PRO A 191 -12.74 10.76 29.10
CA PRO A 191 -12.12 9.60 28.46
C PRO A 191 -12.87 9.36 27.14
N GLY A 192 -12.90 10.36 26.25
CA GLY A 192 -13.18 10.19 24.84
C GLY A 192 -12.25 9.08 24.43
N ARG A 193 -12.87 7.95 24.05
CA ARG A 193 -12.27 6.63 23.90
C ARG A 193 -10.78 6.79 23.90
N ARG A 194 -10.21 6.68 25.10
CA ARG A 194 -8.79 6.58 25.26
C ARG A 194 -8.53 5.24 24.58
N VAL A 195 -8.33 5.28 23.26
CA VAL A 195 -7.09 4.76 22.74
C VAL A 195 -6.07 5.52 23.56
N VAL A 196 -5.84 4.98 24.77
CA VAL A 196 -4.54 4.90 25.33
C VAL A 196 -3.80 4.28 24.16
N LEU A 197 -3.29 5.14 23.27
CA LEU A 197 -1.90 5.06 22.96
C LEU A 197 -1.29 5.03 24.36
N LYS A 198 -1.19 3.80 24.88
CA LYS A 198 0.08 3.29 25.28
C LYS A 198 0.92 3.73 24.09
N VAL A 199 1.53 4.91 24.22
CA VAL A 199 2.90 5.14 23.79
C VAL A 199 3.67 4.10 24.60
N GLY A 200 3.41 2.83 24.28
CA GLY A 200 4.34 1.77 24.42
C GLY A 200 5.33 2.19 23.37
N GLU A 201 6.44 2.69 23.86
CA GLU A 201 7.71 2.77 23.18
C GLU A 201 7.94 1.53 22.29
N GLY A 202 7.30 0.38 22.54
CA GLY A 202 7.21 -0.77 21.65
C GLY A 202 6.96 -0.55 20.15
N ARG A 203 6.11 0.39 19.67
CA ARG A 203 5.89 0.59 18.21
C ARG A 203 6.93 1.48 17.54
N MET A 204 7.38 2.54 18.19
CA MET A 204 8.53 3.32 17.68
C MET A 204 9.83 2.52 17.83
N ASN A 205 9.99 1.76 18.91
CA ASN A 205 11.11 0.85 19.11
C ASN A 205 11.06 -0.32 18.11
N SER A 206 9.88 -0.83 17.72
CA SER A 206 9.78 -1.86 16.68
C SER A 206 10.11 -1.30 15.29
N VAL A 207 9.63 -0.10 14.95
CA VAL A 207 10.03 0.59 13.71
C VAL A 207 11.53 0.85 13.70
N GLN A 208 12.08 1.39 14.78
CA GLN A 208 13.51 1.68 14.92
C GLN A 208 14.34 0.40 14.89
N GLY A 209 13.92 -0.66 15.58
CA GLY A 209 14.57 -1.97 15.58
C GLY A 209 14.55 -2.63 14.20
N LYS A 210 13.41 -2.58 13.49
CA LYS A 210 13.28 -3.11 12.13
C LYS A 210 14.06 -2.31 11.10
N LEU A 211 14.11 -0.99 11.28
CA LEU A 211 14.94 -0.12 10.46
C LEU A 211 16.42 -0.42 10.71
N LEU A 212 16.85 -0.59 11.96
CA LEU A 212 18.21 -0.99 12.32
C LEU A 212 18.57 -2.38 11.75
N ASP A 213 17.65 -3.35 11.84
CA ASP A 213 17.82 -4.67 11.22
C ASP A 213 17.97 -4.57 9.69
N ALA A 214 17.15 -3.74 9.03
CA ALA A 214 17.24 -3.51 7.59
C ALA A 214 18.54 -2.78 7.19
N LEU A 215 18.97 -1.81 7.99
CA LEU A 215 20.26 -1.13 7.82
C LEU A 215 21.44 -2.09 7.98
N ALA A 216 21.38 -3.00 8.95
CA ALA A 216 22.38 -4.04 9.14
C ALA A 216 22.40 -5.01 7.94
N ALA A 217 21.23 -5.51 7.55
CA ALA A 217 21.07 -6.39 6.40
C ALA A 217 21.55 -5.73 5.09
N ARG A 218 21.35 -4.42 4.91
CA ARG A 218 21.90 -3.68 3.76
C ARG A 218 23.43 -3.67 3.76
N LYS A 219 24.04 -3.35 4.91
CA LYS A 219 25.51 -3.38 5.04
C LYS A 219 26.05 -4.78 4.76
N ASP A 220 25.38 -5.80 5.24
CA ASP A 220 25.73 -7.20 4.98
C ASP A 220 25.60 -7.52 3.48
N ALA A 221 24.50 -7.13 2.84
CA ALA A 221 24.29 -7.32 1.39
C ALA A 221 25.34 -6.59 0.53
N GLU A 222 25.76 -5.38 0.93
CA GLU A 222 26.83 -4.64 0.27
C GLU A 222 28.19 -5.33 0.44
N LEU A 223 28.50 -5.82 1.64
CA LEU A 223 29.73 -6.60 1.90
C LEU A 223 29.74 -7.90 1.08
N LEU A 224 28.60 -8.59 1.00
CA LEU A 224 28.43 -9.81 0.23
C LEU A 224 28.56 -9.57 -1.27
N HIS A 225 28.02 -8.46 -1.77
CA HIS A 225 28.20 -8.05 -3.16
C HIS A 225 29.70 -7.85 -3.47
N ARG A 226 30.45 -7.16 -2.61
CA ARG A 226 31.90 -7.00 -2.80
C ARG A 226 32.64 -8.34 -2.76
N ALA A 227 32.27 -9.23 -1.85
CA ALA A 227 32.84 -10.57 -1.74
C ALA A 227 32.49 -11.51 -2.91
N SER A 228 31.51 -11.14 -3.75
CA SER A 228 31.11 -11.94 -4.91
C SER A 228 31.91 -11.67 -6.19
N GLY A 229 32.66 -10.58 -6.26
CA GLY A 229 33.48 -10.22 -7.42
C GLY A 229 32.68 -9.63 -8.60
N GLN A 230 33.28 -8.68 -9.33
CA GLN A 230 32.60 -7.86 -10.35
C GLN A 230 32.13 -8.61 -11.61
N ARG A 231 32.59 -9.86 -11.84
CA ARG A 231 32.28 -10.64 -13.04
C ARG A 231 31.25 -11.75 -12.84
N ASN A 232 30.86 -12.04 -11.60
CA ASN A 232 30.00 -13.18 -11.29
C ASN A 232 28.53 -12.76 -11.32
N LYS A 233 27.69 -13.54 -12.03
CA LYS A 233 26.24 -13.41 -11.92
C LYS A 233 25.84 -13.96 -10.57
N VAL A 234 25.39 -13.08 -9.69
CA VAL A 234 24.86 -13.45 -8.38
C VAL A 234 23.36 -13.19 -8.39
N HIS A 235 22.56 -14.15 -7.96
CA HIS A 235 21.12 -14.02 -7.83
C HIS A 235 20.77 -14.12 -6.36
N ILE A 236 19.78 -13.36 -5.92
CA ILE A 236 19.42 -13.24 -4.51
C ILE A 236 17.97 -13.66 -4.30
N GLY A 237 17.72 -14.44 -3.24
CA GLY A 237 16.37 -14.73 -2.79
C GLY A 237 15.71 -13.50 -2.15
N LEU A 238 14.57 -13.06 -2.71
CA LEU A 238 13.76 -11.98 -2.15
C LEU A 238 12.84 -12.50 -1.03
N SER A 239 12.01 -13.48 -1.37
CA SER A 239 11.16 -14.18 -0.41
C SER A 239 11.55 -15.65 -0.38
N VAL A 240 12.11 -16.09 0.74
CA VAL A 240 12.58 -17.47 0.92
C VAL A 240 12.10 -17.98 2.29
N PRO A 241 10.94 -18.63 2.35
CA PRO A 241 10.32 -19.00 3.63
C PRO A 241 11.00 -20.17 4.35
N GLN A 242 12.00 -20.81 3.72
CA GLN A 242 12.77 -21.91 4.27
C GLN A 242 14.01 -21.46 5.06
N ILE A 243 14.42 -20.19 4.97
CA ILE A 243 15.62 -19.65 5.62
C ILE A 243 15.27 -18.71 6.78
N HIS A 244 16.21 -18.47 7.69
CA HIS A 244 16.00 -17.55 8.78
C HIS A 244 15.92 -16.10 8.26
N LYS A 245 15.19 -15.21 8.96
CA LYS A 245 14.90 -13.83 8.48
C LYS A 245 16.15 -12.97 8.21
N ARG A 246 17.25 -13.27 8.91
CA ARG A 246 18.55 -12.58 8.74
C ARG A 246 19.46 -13.23 7.70
N ASP A 247 19.07 -14.38 7.18
CA ASP A 247 19.89 -15.13 6.24
C ASP A 247 19.65 -14.62 4.81
N PHE A 248 20.67 -14.82 3.99
CA PHE A 248 20.61 -14.60 2.55
C PHE A 248 20.75 -15.93 1.85
N ALA A 249 19.91 -16.17 0.86
CA ALA A 249 20.09 -17.25 -0.10
C ALA A 249 20.61 -16.64 -1.40
N PHE A 250 21.72 -17.19 -1.91
CA PHE A 250 22.30 -16.79 -3.18
C PHE A 250 22.39 -17.98 -4.13
N LEU A 251 22.21 -17.69 -5.41
CA LEU A 251 22.59 -18.57 -6.50
C LEU A 251 23.71 -17.88 -7.27
N LEU A 252 24.91 -18.47 -7.20
CA LEU A 252 26.16 -17.91 -7.71
C LEU A 252 26.56 -18.67 -8.97
N SER A 253 26.82 -17.97 -10.08
CA SER A 253 27.50 -18.57 -11.23
C SER A 253 29.01 -18.40 -11.05
N LEU A 254 29.70 -19.48 -10.68
CA LEU A 254 31.15 -19.52 -10.52
C LEU A 254 31.74 -20.52 -11.54
N ASN A 255 32.69 -20.06 -12.36
CA ASN A 255 33.37 -20.90 -13.37
C ASN A 255 32.42 -21.65 -14.31
N GLY A 256 31.27 -21.06 -14.66
CA GLY A 256 30.27 -21.67 -15.56
C GLY A 256 29.33 -22.68 -14.91
N GLN A 257 29.45 -22.94 -13.59
CA GLN A 257 28.49 -23.74 -12.83
C GLN A 257 27.71 -22.87 -11.84
N THR A 258 26.43 -23.19 -11.63
CA THR A 258 25.62 -22.53 -10.60
C THR A 258 25.71 -23.23 -9.26
N HIS A 259 25.88 -22.44 -8.21
CA HIS A 259 26.08 -22.89 -6.84
C HIS A 259 25.13 -22.15 -5.91
N GLU A 260 24.31 -22.92 -5.21
CA GLU A 260 23.39 -22.37 -4.22
C GLU A 260 24.04 -22.35 -2.85
N VAL A 261 23.99 -21.19 -2.18
CA VAL A 261 24.57 -21.01 -0.86
C VAL A 261 23.63 -20.24 0.06
N LEU A 262 23.64 -20.64 1.33
CA LEU A 262 23.03 -19.92 2.43
C LEU A 262 24.10 -19.17 3.19
N VAL A 263 23.79 -17.92 3.54
CA VAL A 263 24.71 -17.02 4.19
C VAL A 263 24.07 -16.44 5.44
N HIS A 264 24.67 -16.72 6.59
CA HIS A 264 24.25 -16.21 7.89
C HIS A 264 25.27 -15.17 8.39
N PRO A 265 24.87 -13.90 8.63
CA PRO A 265 25.76 -12.88 9.18
C PRO A 265 26.24 -13.23 10.61
N VAL A 266 27.55 -13.19 10.86
CA VAL A 266 28.17 -13.49 12.16
C VAL A 266 29.30 -12.51 12.50
N LYS A 267 29.59 -12.33 13.78
CA LYS A 267 30.78 -11.57 14.23
C LYS A 267 31.93 -12.53 14.52
N ILE A 268 33.00 -12.43 13.74
CA ILE A 268 34.21 -13.24 13.90
C ILE A 268 35.20 -12.42 14.74
N LYS A 269 35.38 -12.82 16.01
CA LYS A 269 36.24 -12.09 16.98
C LYS A 269 37.68 -12.60 17.03
N ALA A 270 37.91 -13.85 16.64
CA ALA A 270 39.24 -14.46 16.65
C ALA A 270 39.39 -15.36 15.42
N ILE A 271 40.42 -15.09 14.62
CA ILE A 271 40.80 -15.86 13.44
C ILE A 271 41.74 -16.96 13.93
N ASN A 272 41.20 -17.95 14.64
CA ASN A 272 42.03 -19.01 15.24
C ASN A 272 42.53 -20.03 14.20
N ASP A 273 41.97 -20.03 12.99
CA ASP A 273 42.38 -20.92 11.89
C ASP A 273 42.16 -20.22 10.53
N PRO A 274 43.24 -19.75 9.85
CA PRO A 274 43.14 -19.09 8.55
C PRO A 274 42.66 -20.03 7.43
N ASN A 275 42.71 -21.35 7.60
CA ASN A 275 42.17 -22.30 6.61
C ASN A 275 40.64 -22.43 6.70
N ARG A 276 40.03 -22.05 7.82
CA ARG A 276 38.56 -22.06 8.03
C ARG A 276 37.88 -20.76 7.63
N ILE A 277 38.64 -19.69 7.45
CA ILE A 277 38.14 -18.34 7.17
C ILE A 277 38.57 -17.95 5.76
N GLN A 278 37.60 -17.91 4.86
CA GLN A 278 37.77 -17.58 3.44
C GLN A 278 37.51 -16.09 3.21
N THR A 279 38.08 -15.51 2.15
CA THR A 279 37.97 -14.06 1.90
C THR A 279 36.82 -13.69 0.97
N ASP A 280 36.35 -14.63 0.15
CA ASP A 280 35.37 -14.39 -0.91
C ASP A 280 34.60 -15.68 -1.26
N PHE A 281 33.56 -15.53 -2.09
CA PHE A 281 32.77 -16.68 -2.55
C PHE A 281 33.56 -17.62 -3.47
N THR A 282 34.53 -17.10 -4.22
CA THR A 282 35.38 -17.89 -5.12
C THR A 282 36.25 -18.90 -4.39
N THR A 283 36.62 -18.62 -3.14
CA THR A 283 37.39 -19.50 -2.25
C THR A 283 36.48 -20.29 -1.29
N ALA A 284 35.41 -19.67 -0.78
CA ALA A 284 34.47 -20.31 0.14
C ALA A 284 33.65 -21.45 -0.48
N VAL A 285 33.16 -21.27 -1.71
CA VAL A 285 32.27 -22.27 -2.34
C VAL A 285 33.01 -23.57 -2.68
N PRO A 286 34.23 -23.55 -3.26
CA PRO A 286 35.02 -24.77 -3.46
C PRO A 286 35.38 -25.46 -2.13
N ALA A 287 35.73 -24.71 -1.09
CA ALA A 287 36.04 -25.27 0.23
C ALA A 287 34.84 -26.00 0.84
N LEU A 288 33.64 -25.43 0.70
CA LEU A 288 32.37 -26.06 1.14
C LEU A 288 32.05 -27.35 0.39
N LYS A 289 32.33 -27.43 -0.91
CA LYS A 289 32.12 -28.66 -1.70
C LYS A 289 32.98 -29.81 -1.20
N ASN A 290 34.22 -29.52 -0.81
CA ASN A 290 35.15 -30.53 -0.30
C ASN A 290 34.77 -31.03 1.10
N ASN A 291 34.03 -30.24 1.88
CA ASN A 291 33.59 -30.62 3.23
C ASN A 291 32.21 -30.01 3.58
N THR A 292 31.17 -30.64 3.04
CA THR A 292 29.77 -30.17 3.08
C THR A 292 29.17 -30.09 4.48
N HIS A 293 29.72 -30.83 5.45
CA HIS A 293 29.24 -30.86 6.84
C HIS A 293 29.95 -29.85 7.76
N SER A 294 31.00 -29.19 7.27
CA SER A 294 31.77 -28.23 8.06
C SER A 294 31.24 -26.80 7.90
N ALA A 295 31.24 -26.03 8.99
CA ALA A 295 30.93 -24.60 8.92
C ALA A 295 32.08 -23.86 8.23
N CYS A 296 31.84 -23.34 7.03
CA CYS A 296 32.76 -22.43 6.36
C CYS A 296 32.47 -21.01 6.82
N TYR A 297 33.51 -20.31 7.28
CA TYR A 297 33.40 -18.90 7.61
C TYR A 297 34.02 -18.06 6.51
N MET A 298 33.40 -16.92 6.20
CA MET A 298 33.90 -15.96 5.23
C MET A 298 34.05 -14.60 5.91
N LEU A 299 35.24 -14.02 5.84
CA LEU A 299 35.53 -12.68 6.31
C LEU A 299 36.01 -11.85 5.10
N PRO A 300 35.14 -11.02 4.50
CA PRO A 300 35.54 -10.19 3.38
C PRO A 300 36.72 -9.31 3.76
N SER A 301 37.70 -9.15 2.86
CA SER A 301 38.91 -8.36 3.07
C SER A 301 38.66 -6.90 3.48
N SER A 302 37.48 -6.36 3.14
CA SER A 302 37.03 -5.03 3.53
C SER A 302 36.46 -4.93 4.95
N SER A 303 36.48 -6.01 5.74
CA SER A 303 35.87 -6.10 7.07
C SER A 303 36.85 -6.64 8.12
N THR A 304 36.83 -6.07 9.31
CA THR A 304 37.70 -6.48 10.43
C THR A 304 37.07 -7.51 11.36
N SER A 305 35.74 -7.64 11.37
CA SER A 305 35.03 -8.53 12.30
C SER A 305 33.63 -8.95 11.85
N ALA A 306 33.00 -8.21 10.92
CA ALA A 306 31.74 -8.62 10.33
C ALA A 306 32.01 -9.67 9.24
N GLY A 307 31.64 -10.91 9.53
CA GLY A 307 31.84 -12.05 8.64
C GLY A 307 30.54 -12.80 8.44
N PHE A 308 30.67 -13.97 7.81
CA PHE A 308 29.54 -14.75 7.35
C PHE A 308 29.82 -16.23 7.60
N GLN A 309 28.82 -16.95 8.07
CA GLN A 309 28.82 -18.40 7.98
C GLN A 309 28.14 -18.77 6.67
N VAL A 310 28.86 -19.51 5.83
CA VAL A 310 28.40 -19.96 4.52
C VAL A 310 28.13 -21.46 4.59
N SER A 311 26.99 -21.90 4.09
CA SER A 311 26.61 -23.31 4.03
C SER A 311 25.87 -23.64 2.74
N ILE A 312 25.85 -24.92 2.38
CA ILE A 312 25.03 -25.42 1.27
C ILE A 312 23.63 -25.72 1.83
N PRO A 313 22.55 -25.22 1.20
CA PRO A 313 21.20 -25.52 1.67
C PRO A 313 20.92 -27.04 1.61
N PRO A 314 20.13 -27.59 2.56
CA PRO A 314 19.83 -29.02 2.60
C PRO A 314 18.94 -29.49 1.43
N ALA A 315 18.30 -28.56 0.72
CA ALA A 315 17.49 -28.82 -0.46
C ALA A 315 17.60 -27.64 -1.43
N ASN A 316 17.35 -27.87 -2.72
CA ASN A 316 17.35 -26.80 -3.73
C ASN A 316 16.24 -25.79 -3.45
N ILE A 317 16.61 -24.53 -3.20
CA ILE A 317 15.66 -23.46 -2.92
C ILE A 317 15.54 -22.54 -4.13
N LEU A 318 16.67 -22.01 -4.58
CA LEU A 318 16.83 -21.08 -5.70
C LEU A 318 17.26 -21.77 -7.01
N SER A 319 17.99 -22.88 -6.94
CA SER A 319 18.45 -23.59 -8.16
C SER A 319 17.27 -23.99 -9.06
N ASP A 320 16.16 -24.40 -8.47
CA ASP A 320 14.92 -24.75 -9.19
C ASP A 320 14.26 -23.55 -9.90
N LEU A 321 14.66 -22.32 -9.56
CA LEU A 321 14.16 -21.10 -10.17
C LEU A 321 15.04 -20.61 -11.31
N GLU A 322 16.24 -21.15 -11.52
CA GLU A 322 17.17 -20.68 -12.55
C GLU A 322 16.55 -20.74 -13.97
N TYR A 323 15.90 -21.85 -14.27
CA TYR A 323 15.32 -22.15 -15.59
C TYR A 323 13.84 -21.78 -15.71
N LYS A 324 13.26 -21.15 -14.69
CA LYS A 324 11.86 -20.70 -14.76
C LYS A 324 11.73 -19.42 -15.58
N ASP A 325 10.56 -19.29 -16.21
CA ASP A 325 10.17 -18.07 -16.88
C ASP A 325 10.13 -16.88 -15.91
N ALA A 326 10.53 -15.73 -16.43
CA ALA A 326 10.42 -14.47 -15.70
C ALA A 326 8.95 -14.06 -15.53
N LEU A 327 8.69 -13.25 -14.51
CA LEU A 327 7.37 -12.71 -14.24
C LEU A 327 6.82 -11.91 -15.44
N SER A 328 7.69 -11.21 -16.18
CA SER A 328 7.31 -10.48 -17.40
C SER A 328 6.69 -11.36 -18.48
N THR A 329 7.19 -12.59 -18.67
CA THR A 329 6.66 -13.53 -19.67
C THR A 329 5.26 -13.98 -19.28
N ILE A 330 5.07 -14.30 -17.99
CA ILE A 330 3.77 -14.67 -17.43
C ILE A 330 2.77 -13.50 -17.52
N ILE A 331 3.22 -12.26 -17.37
CA ILE A 331 2.38 -11.07 -17.51
C ILE A 331 1.94 -10.86 -18.96
N ARG A 332 2.83 -11.08 -19.94
CA ARG A 332 2.55 -10.83 -21.36
C ARG A 332 1.72 -11.93 -22.03
N ASP A 333 1.90 -13.19 -21.65
CA ASP A 333 1.40 -14.35 -22.40
C ASP A 333 0.20 -15.08 -21.74
N GLN A 334 -0.60 -14.41 -20.90
CA GLN A 334 -1.70 -15.07 -20.17
C GLN A 334 -2.80 -15.69 -21.04
N ASN A 335 -2.89 -15.31 -22.32
CA ASN A 335 -3.96 -15.73 -23.23
C ASN A 335 -3.48 -16.66 -24.36
N THR A 336 -2.19 -16.99 -24.44
CA THR A 336 -1.59 -17.53 -25.66
C THR A 336 -1.08 -18.97 -25.57
N PHE A 337 -1.02 -19.63 -24.41
CA PHE A 337 -0.55 -21.01 -24.31
C PHE A 337 -1.32 -21.87 -23.30
N LEU A 338 -1.68 -23.10 -23.71
CA LEU A 338 -2.15 -24.18 -22.82
C LEU A 338 -1.11 -24.58 -21.75
N GLY A 339 0.13 -24.06 -21.83
CA GLY A 339 1.22 -24.28 -20.87
C GLY A 339 1.63 -23.06 -20.02
N SER A 340 1.06 -21.86 -20.23
CA SER A 340 1.41 -20.68 -19.42
C SER A 340 0.85 -20.83 -18.00
N GLN A 341 1.69 -20.72 -16.97
CA GLN A 341 1.25 -20.72 -15.57
C GLN A 341 0.23 -19.59 -15.36
N ILE A 342 -1.04 -19.95 -15.16
CA ILE A 342 -2.08 -18.98 -14.82
C ILE A 342 -1.70 -18.36 -13.48
N LEU A 343 -1.44 -17.06 -13.50
CA LEU A 343 -1.11 -16.32 -12.30
C LEU A 343 -2.40 -15.97 -11.54
N TYR A 344 -2.80 -16.85 -10.62
CA TYR A 344 -3.96 -16.66 -9.76
C TYR A 344 -3.77 -15.45 -8.83
N GLN A 345 -4.88 -14.81 -8.45
CA GLN A 345 -4.86 -13.63 -7.58
C GLN A 345 -4.17 -13.89 -6.24
N GLN A 346 -4.32 -15.09 -5.67
CA GLN A 346 -3.63 -15.47 -4.44
C GLN A 346 -2.10 -15.52 -4.62
N ASP A 347 -1.63 -16.02 -5.77
CA ASP A 347 -0.20 -16.06 -6.06
C ASP A 347 0.34 -14.65 -6.35
N GLN A 348 -0.43 -13.78 -7.02
CA GLN A 348 -0.07 -12.36 -7.19
C GLN A 348 0.12 -11.68 -5.83
N SER A 349 -0.85 -11.83 -4.92
CA SER A 349 -0.79 -11.23 -3.60
C SER A 349 0.41 -11.74 -2.79
N ALA A 350 0.70 -13.04 -2.88
CA ALA A 350 1.85 -13.63 -2.18
C ALA A 350 3.19 -13.16 -2.75
N ILE A 351 3.31 -13.07 -4.08
CA ILE A 351 4.50 -12.56 -4.76
C ILE A 351 4.69 -11.07 -4.44
N ALA A 352 3.62 -10.27 -4.49
CA ALA A 352 3.62 -8.84 -4.17
C ALA A 352 4.11 -8.60 -2.74
N SER A 353 3.52 -9.31 -1.77
CA SER A 353 3.94 -9.26 -0.38
C SER A 353 5.41 -9.68 -0.20
N GLY A 354 5.82 -10.77 -0.85
CA GLY A 354 7.21 -11.24 -0.82
C GLY A 354 8.21 -10.26 -1.41
N ILE A 355 7.87 -9.59 -2.52
CA ILE A 355 8.71 -8.54 -3.14
C ILE A 355 8.80 -7.34 -2.20
N ALA A 356 7.68 -6.87 -1.64
CA ALA A 356 7.68 -5.71 -0.77
C ALA A 356 8.48 -5.92 0.52
N GLN A 357 8.29 -7.07 1.18
CA GLN A 357 9.03 -7.45 2.39
C GLN A 357 10.50 -7.75 2.08
N GLY A 358 10.78 -8.53 1.04
CA GLY A 358 12.14 -8.93 0.65
C GLY A 358 12.99 -7.75 0.17
N SER A 359 12.39 -6.79 -0.52
CA SER A 359 13.09 -5.60 -1.03
C SER A 359 13.42 -4.61 0.07
N PHE A 360 12.64 -4.55 1.17
CA PHE A 360 12.87 -3.59 2.26
C PHE A 360 14.31 -3.62 2.81
N ARG A 361 14.86 -4.83 3.05
CA ARG A 361 16.23 -5.01 3.54
C ARG A 361 17.32 -4.71 2.50
N LEU A 362 16.93 -4.51 1.25
CA LEU A 362 17.80 -4.22 0.11
C LEU A 362 17.69 -2.76 -0.35
N ILE A 363 16.79 -1.94 0.23
CA ILE A 363 16.63 -0.52 -0.14
C ILE A 363 17.95 0.23 0.08
N GLY A 364 18.50 0.73 -1.03
CA GLY A 364 19.77 1.46 -1.06
C GLY A 364 20.98 0.59 -1.42
N SER A 365 20.81 -0.73 -1.51
CA SER A 365 21.84 -1.64 -2.05
C SER A 365 21.82 -1.67 -3.58
N GLN A 366 22.91 -2.14 -4.20
CA GLN A 366 23.00 -2.29 -5.65
C GLN A 366 22.03 -3.34 -6.23
N TRP A 367 21.56 -4.27 -5.40
CA TRP A 367 20.63 -5.33 -5.82
C TRP A 367 19.32 -4.80 -6.40
N LEU A 368 18.76 -3.73 -5.81
CA LEU A 368 17.49 -3.19 -6.27
C LEU A 368 17.59 -2.39 -7.58
N GLN A 369 18.80 -2.15 -8.10
CA GLN A 369 18.98 -1.63 -9.46
C GLN A 369 18.52 -2.63 -10.52
N PHE A 370 18.60 -3.93 -10.21
CA PHE A 370 18.15 -5.00 -11.10
C PHE A 370 16.66 -5.35 -10.91
N LEU A 371 15.94 -4.68 -10.00
CA LEU A 371 14.54 -4.98 -9.75
C LEU A 371 13.67 -4.58 -10.96
N ASP A 372 13.12 -5.61 -11.61
CA ASP A 372 12.28 -5.54 -12.81
C ASP A 372 11.52 -6.88 -12.94
N CYS A 373 10.31 -6.89 -13.49
CA CYS A 373 9.54 -8.12 -13.75
C CYS A 373 10.28 -9.11 -14.66
N THR A 374 11.16 -8.63 -15.54
CA THR A 374 12.06 -9.47 -16.38
C THR A 374 13.10 -10.25 -15.58
N ASN A 375 13.39 -9.80 -14.35
CA ASN A 375 14.44 -10.35 -13.49
C ASN A 375 13.87 -11.10 -12.28
N ILE A 376 12.55 -11.17 -12.12
CA ILE A 376 11.91 -11.85 -11.01
C ILE A 376 11.41 -13.21 -11.48
N ARG A 377 11.83 -14.25 -10.76
CA ARG A 377 11.35 -15.63 -10.96
C ARG A 377 10.74 -16.14 -9.67
N TRP A 378 9.71 -16.97 -9.78
CA TRP A 378 8.98 -17.43 -8.61
C TRP A 378 8.47 -18.87 -8.74
N ARG A 379 8.22 -19.50 -7.60
CA ARG A 379 7.53 -20.78 -7.52
C ARG A 379 6.71 -20.89 -6.25
N ARG A 380 5.67 -21.70 -6.33
CA ARG A 380 4.97 -22.24 -5.17
C ARG A 380 5.52 -23.63 -4.86
N THR A 381 5.90 -23.87 -3.62
CA THR A 381 6.30 -25.19 -3.13
C THR A 381 5.07 -26.07 -2.88
N LYS A 382 5.30 -27.38 -2.71
CA LYS A 382 4.23 -28.36 -2.39
C LYS A 382 3.44 -27.99 -1.14
N ASP A 383 4.10 -27.40 -0.14
CA ASP A 383 3.48 -26.90 1.09
C ASP A 383 2.72 -25.57 0.91
N GLY A 384 2.58 -25.11 -0.33
CA GLY A 384 2.01 -23.81 -0.67
C GLY A 384 2.86 -22.62 -0.25
N LYS A 385 4.13 -22.78 0.08
CA LYS A 385 4.99 -21.61 0.38
C LYS A 385 5.50 -21.02 -0.94
N TRP A 386 5.75 -19.71 -1.00
CA TRP A 386 6.26 -19.07 -2.22
C TRP A 386 7.70 -18.69 -2.05
N THR A 387 8.50 -19.00 -3.07
CA THR A 387 9.89 -18.59 -3.16
C THR A 387 10.03 -17.68 -4.35
N SER A 388 10.63 -16.50 -4.16
CA SER A 388 10.94 -15.55 -5.23
C SER A 388 12.42 -15.21 -5.24
N MET A 389 12.98 -15.13 -6.44
CA MET A 389 14.38 -14.84 -6.71
C MET A 389 14.48 -13.61 -7.60
N LEU A 390 15.40 -12.71 -7.27
CA LEU A 390 15.84 -11.62 -8.12
C LEU A 390 17.15 -12.00 -8.79
N THR A 391 17.16 -12.04 -10.11
CA THR A 391 18.39 -12.21 -10.90
C THR A 391 19.06 -10.87 -11.14
N ALA A 392 20.35 -10.71 -10.78
CA ALA A 392 21.12 -9.54 -11.22
C ALA A 392 21.51 -9.66 -12.69
N THR A 393 20.55 -9.31 -13.53
CA THR A 393 20.75 -9.05 -14.95
C THR A 393 20.25 -7.64 -15.24
N PRO A 394 20.89 -6.88 -16.15
CA PRO A 394 20.34 -5.58 -16.56
C PRO A 394 18.89 -5.75 -17.02
N GLY A 395 17.97 -4.99 -16.41
CA GLY A 395 16.54 -5.01 -16.73
C GLY A 395 16.21 -4.10 -17.91
N ASN A 396 15.02 -3.50 -17.91
CA ASN A 396 14.62 -2.54 -18.94
C ASN A 396 15.59 -1.34 -18.98
N ALA A 397 16.33 -1.23 -20.09
CA ALA A 397 17.34 -0.20 -20.30
C ALA A 397 16.74 1.21 -20.36
N SER A 398 15.52 1.37 -20.88
CA SER A 398 14.85 2.68 -20.95
C SER A 398 14.51 3.17 -19.55
N ILE A 399 13.84 2.35 -18.74
CA ILE A 399 13.48 2.66 -17.36
C ILE A 399 14.75 2.98 -16.55
N SER A 400 15.79 2.16 -16.70
CA SER A 400 17.04 2.34 -15.96
C SER A 400 17.74 3.65 -16.34
N ARG A 401 17.81 3.99 -17.63
CA ARG A 401 18.39 5.24 -18.11
C ARG A 401 17.61 6.46 -17.61
N THR A 402 16.27 6.42 -17.62
CA THR A 402 15.45 7.53 -17.09
C THR A 402 15.66 7.73 -15.58
N LEU A 403 15.76 6.65 -14.80
CA LEU A 403 16.01 6.74 -13.36
C LEU A 403 17.43 7.25 -13.06
N GLU A 404 18.42 6.85 -13.86
CA GLU A 404 19.78 7.41 -13.79
C GLU A 404 19.81 8.90 -14.15
N GLN A 405 19.04 9.32 -15.14
CA GLN A 405 18.86 10.72 -15.50
C GLN A 405 18.19 11.53 -14.38
N CYS A 406 17.15 10.99 -13.75
CA CYS A 406 16.52 11.59 -12.58
C CYS A 406 17.54 11.79 -11.44
N LEU A 407 18.36 10.77 -11.17
CA LEU A 407 19.41 10.86 -10.16
C LEU A 407 20.46 11.91 -10.52
N SER A 408 20.94 11.94 -11.77
CA SER A 408 22.00 12.85 -12.22
C SER A 408 21.54 14.31 -12.22
N ILE A 409 20.33 14.60 -12.70
CA ILE A 409 19.75 15.95 -12.69
C ILE A 409 19.54 16.42 -11.25
N ASN A 410 19.05 15.54 -10.34
CA ASN A 410 18.88 15.92 -8.94
C ASN A 410 20.22 16.23 -8.24
N HIS A 411 21.32 15.57 -8.63
CA HIS A 411 22.66 15.84 -8.11
C HIS A 411 23.21 17.22 -8.53
N GLN A 412 22.73 17.77 -9.64
CA GLN A 412 23.13 19.08 -10.15
C GLN A 412 22.39 20.25 -9.46
N ARG A 413 21.35 19.97 -8.65
CA ARG A 413 20.57 21.00 -7.95
C ARG A 413 21.33 21.62 -6.77
N ARG A 414 21.02 22.88 -6.45
CA ARG A 414 21.53 23.55 -5.24
C ARG A 414 21.07 22.86 -3.96
N ASP A 415 19.86 22.30 -3.95
CA ASP A 415 19.26 21.54 -2.86
C ASP A 415 19.42 20.02 -3.04
N LYS A 416 20.52 19.57 -3.68
CA LYS A 416 20.77 18.16 -4.01
C LYS A 416 20.51 17.21 -2.84
N ARG A 417 19.88 16.08 -3.17
CA ARG A 417 19.61 14.97 -2.25
C ARG A 417 19.92 13.64 -2.92
N ASP A 418 20.28 12.65 -2.11
CA ASP A 418 20.41 11.29 -2.61
C ASP A 418 19.02 10.66 -2.78
N LEU A 419 18.59 10.50 -4.03
CA LEU A 419 17.32 9.86 -4.38
C LEU A 419 17.43 8.35 -4.60
N THR A 420 18.60 7.73 -4.36
CA THR A 420 18.82 6.30 -4.60
C THR A 420 17.75 5.42 -3.94
N LYS A 421 17.36 5.74 -2.70
CA LYS A 421 16.31 4.99 -1.97
C LYS A 421 14.92 5.21 -2.57
N HIS A 422 14.60 6.44 -2.97
CA HIS A 422 13.33 6.79 -3.62
C HIS A 422 13.18 6.07 -4.96
N ILE A 423 14.25 6.02 -5.75
CA ILE A 423 14.33 5.27 -7.01
C ILE A 423 14.07 3.77 -6.77
N HIS A 424 14.68 3.19 -5.74
CA HIS A 424 14.43 1.78 -5.41
C HIS A 424 12.98 1.53 -4.98
N ILE A 425 12.40 2.42 -4.17
CA ILE A 425 10.98 2.35 -3.77
C ILE A 425 10.07 2.47 -4.99
N PHE A 426 10.37 3.40 -5.90
CA PHE A 426 9.64 3.56 -7.15
C PHE A 426 9.70 2.31 -8.03
N ARG A 427 10.88 1.70 -8.18
CA ARG A 427 11.03 0.42 -8.91
C ARG A 427 10.19 -0.70 -8.31
N ILE A 428 10.08 -0.77 -6.97
CA ILE A 428 9.18 -1.72 -6.30
C ILE A 428 7.74 -1.45 -6.75
N GLY A 429 7.31 -0.18 -6.77
CA GLY A 429 5.99 0.23 -7.24
C GLY A 429 5.68 -0.20 -8.67
N LEU A 430 6.64 -0.03 -9.60
CA LEU A 430 6.48 -0.46 -11.00
C LEU A 430 6.24 -1.97 -11.10
N VAL A 431 7.05 -2.77 -10.42
CA VAL A 431 6.91 -4.24 -10.41
C VAL A 431 5.57 -4.67 -9.80
N LEU A 432 5.14 -4.05 -8.70
CA LEU A 432 3.87 -4.34 -8.07
C LEU A 432 2.67 -3.98 -8.96
N ALA A 433 2.74 -2.83 -9.66
CA ALA A 433 1.72 -2.41 -10.60
C ALA A 433 1.62 -3.36 -11.79
N GLU A 434 2.74 -3.73 -12.42
CA GLU A 434 2.75 -4.67 -13.54
C GLU A 434 2.21 -6.06 -13.15
N LEU A 435 2.58 -6.53 -11.96
CA LEU A 435 2.09 -7.79 -11.39
C LEU A 435 0.57 -7.77 -11.17
N ALA A 436 0.05 -6.68 -10.60
CA ALA A 436 -1.36 -6.55 -10.25
C ALA A 436 -2.27 -6.32 -11.47
N LEU A 437 -1.83 -5.44 -12.38
CA LEU A 437 -2.58 -5.10 -13.59
C LEU A 437 -2.45 -6.15 -14.69
N LYS A 438 -1.45 -7.04 -14.57
CA LYS A 438 -1.06 -8.01 -15.61
C LYS A 438 -0.83 -7.31 -16.94
N SER A 439 -0.24 -6.12 -16.88
CA SER A 439 0.11 -5.32 -18.03
C SER A 439 1.48 -4.72 -17.80
N PRO A 440 2.39 -4.79 -18.79
CA PRO A 440 3.67 -4.11 -18.68
C PRO A 440 3.47 -2.59 -18.72
N ILE A 441 4.35 -1.87 -18.03
CA ILE A 441 4.51 -0.42 -18.17
C ILE A 441 5.39 -0.18 -19.41
N SER A 442 4.96 0.71 -20.30
CA SER A 442 5.65 0.91 -21.58
C SER A 442 6.99 1.61 -21.39
N TYR A 443 6.96 2.76 -20.72
CA TYR A 443 8.14 3.54 -20.37
C TYR A 443 7.82 4.52 -19.24
N ILE A 444 8.88 5.14 -18.72
CA ILE A 444 8.80 6.25 -17.78
C ILE A 444 9.60 7.42 -18.35
N ASP A 445 9.19 8.64 -18.05
CA ASP A 445 9.89 9.85 -18.46
C ASP A 445 10.18 10.73 -17.24
N PHE A 446 11.25 11.52 -17.32
CA PHE A 446 11.60 12.48 -16.30
C PHE A 446 11.22 13.88 -16.76
N ASP A 447 10.24 14.49 -16.09
CA ASP A 447 9.82 15.84 -16.39
C ASP A 447 10.75 16.85 -15.69
N GLY A 448 11.64 17.48 -16.46
CA GLY A 448 12.57 18.49 -15.97
C GLY A 448 11.90 19.78 -15.46
N ALA A 449 10.65 20.06 -15.84
CA ALA A 449 9.94 21.25 -15.35
C ALA A 449 9.42 21.04 -13.93
N THR A 450 8.79 19.89 -13.67
CA THR A 450 8.24 19.54 -12.35
C THR A 450 9.26 18.82 -11.46
N TYR A 451 10.35 18.30 -12.04
CA TYR A 451 11.33 17.42 -11.40
C TYR A 451 10.69 16.13 -10.84
N THR A 452 9.68 15.60 -11.52
CA THR A 452 8.99 14.36 -11.15
C THR A 452 9.08 13.33 -12.28
N THR A 453 8.74 12.07 -11.98
CA THR A 453 8.76 10.98 -12.97
C THR A 453 7.35 10.67 -13.47
N LYS A 454 7.12 10.71 -14.77
CA LYS A 454 5.86 10.35 -15.42
C LYS A 454 5.86 8.88 -15.84
N ILE A 455 4.71 8.23 -15.75
CA ILE A 455 4.56 6.81 -16.11
C ILE A 455 3.62 6.73 -17.31
N PHE A 456 3.98 5.91 -18.30
CA PHE A 456 3.19 5.74 -19.50
C PHE A 456 2.71 4.30 -19.68
N GLY A 457 1.41 4.15 -19.85
CA GLY A 457 0.73 2.87 -20.06
C GLY A 457 0.95 2.28 -21.44
N LYS A 458 0.30 1.14 -21.73
CA LYS A 458 0.42 0.41 -23.00
C LYS A 458 0.02 1.23 -24.22
N ASP A 459 -0.96 2.12 -24.04
CA ASP A 459 -1.50 2.96 -25.11
C ASP A 459 -0.73 4.29 -25.27
N GLY A 460 0.35 4.47 -24.51
CA GLY A 460 1.18 5.69 -24.54
C GLY A 460 0.58 6.86 -23.76
N GLU A 461 -0.54 6.65 -23.05
CA GLU A 461 -1.15 7.65 -22.16
C GLU A 461 -0.34 7.83 -20.88
N GLU A 462 -0.22 9.08 -20.43
CA GLU A 462 0.36 9.42 -19.12
C GLU A 462 -0.62 9.01 -18.03
N VAL A 463 -0.15 8.25 -17.05
CA VAL A 463 -0.95 7.75 -15.94
C VAL A 463 -0.25 8.10 -14.63
N ASP A 464 -1.00 8.67 -13.68
CA ASP A 464 -0.45 9.02 -12.37
C ASP A 464 -0.54 7.87 -11.35
N ALA A 465 0.16 7.99 -10.22
CA ALA A 465 0.15 6.98 -9.17
C ALA A 465 -1.24 6.75 -8.57
N ASN A 466 -2.13 7.77 -8.54
CA ASN A 466 -3.50 7.61 -8.03
C ASN A 466 -4.31 6.72 -8.97
N GLU A 467 -4.24 6.99 -10.27
CA GLU A 467 -4.95 6.26 -11.32
C GLU A 467 -4.49 4.80 -11.41
N ILE A 468 -3.16 4.58 -11.39
CA ILE A 468 -2.59 3.23 -11.35
C ILE A 468 -3.05 2.51 -10.08
N ALA A 469 -2.97 3.16 -8.92
CA ALA A 469 -3.37 2.54 -7.65
C ALA A 469 -4.87 2.21 -7.59
N ALA A 470 -5.73 3.10 -8.08
CA ALA A 470 -7.18 2.89 -8.13
C ALA A 470 -7.53 1.72 -9.06
N GLU A 471 -6.86 1.62 -10.21
CA GLU A 471 -7.06 0.50 -11.13
C GLU A 471 -6.52 -0.81 -10.56
N VAL A 472 -5.39 -0.77 -9.83
CA VAL A 472 -4.86 -1.91 -9.07
C VAL A 472 -5.85 -2.36 -8.01
N GLU A 473 -6.41 -1.44 -7.22
CA GLU A 473 -7.41 -1.76 -6.21
C GLU A 473 -8.65 -2.42 -6.83
N ARG A 474 -9.13 -1.86 -7.96
CA ARG A 474 -10.28 -2.38 -8.70
C ARG A 474 -10.06 -3.79 -9.24
N ARG A 475 -8.86 -4.11 -9.74
CA ARG A 475 -8.54 -5.42 -10.34
C ARG A 475 -8.02 -6.45 -9.34
N SER A 476 -7.48 -6.00 -8.22
CA SER A 476 -6.83 -6.87 -7.22
C SER A 476 -7.42 -6.65 -5.83
N ASN A 477 -6.82 -5.83 -4.99
CA ASN A 477 -7.29 -5.48 -3.65
C ASN A 477 -6.70 -4.15 -3.18
N VAL A 478 -7.33 -3.56 -2.17
CA VAL A 478 -6.95 -2.26 -1.58
C VAL A 478 -5.53 -2.22 -1.04
N PHE A 479 -5.02 -3.31 -0.44
CA PHE A 479 -3.66 -3.33 0.12
C PHE A 479 -2.61 -3.21 -0.99
N MET A 480 -2.80 -3.92 -2.11
CA MET A 480 -1.93 -3.77 -3.27
C MET A 480 -2.03 -2.37 -3.89
N GLY A 481 -3.24 -1.80 -3.95
CA GLY A 481 -3.44 -0.41 -4.40
C GLY A 481 -2.64 0.59 -3.56
N ASN A 482 -2.76 0.51 -2.23
CA ASN A 482 -2.02 1.37 -1.29
C ASN A 482 -0.49 1.21 -1.42
N MET A 483 -0.01 -0.03 -1.53
CA MET A 483 1.42 -0.32 -1.71
C MET A 483 1.95 0.32 -3.00
N VAL A 484 1.22 0.17 -4.11
CA VAL A 484 1.56 0.78 -5.41
C VAL A 484 1.55 2.30 -5.32
N PHE A 485 0.50 2.88 -4.72
CA PHE A 485 0.36 4.32 -4.53
C PHE A 485 1.57 4.92 -3.80
N PHE A 486 1.91 4.37 -2.63
CA PHE A 486 3.05 4.86 -1.84
C PHE A 486 4.35 4.76 -2.65
N CYS A 487 4.58 3.61 -3.29
CA CYS A 487 5.82 3.34 -3.98
C CYS A 487 6.02 4.25 -5.21
N LEU A 488 4.98 4.44 -6.04
CA LEU A 488 5.07 5.28 -7.23
C LEU A 488 5.14 6.78 -6.87
N ASN A 489 4.49 7.21 -5.80
CA ASN A 489 4.61 8.59 -5.32
C ASN A 489 6.01 8.98 -4.86
N ALA A 490 6.88 8.01 -4.55
CA ALA A 490 8.26 8.29 -4.13
C ALA A 490 9.06 9.15 -5.13
N LEU A 491 8.68 9.15 -6.43
CA LEU A 491 9.24 10.03 -7.46
C LEU A 491 8.20 10.89 -8.21
N GLN A 492 6.91 10.76 -7.89
CA GLN A 492 5.84 11.59 -8.46
C GLN A 492 5.45 12.77 -7.56
N ASP A 493 5.73 12.70 -6.25
CA ASP A 493 5.46 13.76 -5.29
C ASP A 493 6.77 14.39 -4.78
N ARG A 494 6.83 15.72 -4.85
CA ARG A 494 7.95 16.53 -4.32
C ARG A 494 8.09 16.41 -2.81
N ASP A 495 6.99 16.29 -2.08
CA ASP A 495 7.03 16.15 -0.63
C ASP A 495 7.61 14.78 -0.25
N ALA A 496 7.23 13.73 -0.99
CA ALA A 496 7.80 12.39 -0.82
C ALA A 496 9.30 12.35 -1.16
N MET A 497 9.73 12.96 -2.28
CA MET A 497 11.16 13.11 -2.61
C MET A 497 11.93 13.94 -1.57
N SER A 498 11.23 14.75 -0.78
CA SER A 498 11.82 15.54 0.30
C SER A 498 11.97 14.76 1.61
N ASP A 499 11.36 13.59 1.74
CA ASP A 499 11.37 12.77 2.96
C ASP A 499 12.73 12.08 3.17
N LYS A 500 13.52 12.58 4.12
CA LYS A 500 14.80 11.96 4.52
C LYS A 500 14.64 10.59 5.17
N SER A 501 13.42 10.27 5.62
CA SER A 501 13.06 9.04 6.34
C SER A 501 12.12 8.14 5.52
N ILE A 502 12.15 8.24 4.19
CA ILE A 502 11.26 7.48 3.29
C ILE A 502 11.28 5.96 3.54
N GLU A 503 12.39 5.38 4.01
CA GLU A 503 12.46 3.96 4.42
C GLU A 503 11.60 3.66 5.64
N GLY A 504 11.56 4.58 6.62
CA GLY A 504 10.68 4.48 7.78
C GLY A 504 9.21 4.64 7.39
N SER A 505 8.92 5.51 6.43
CA SER A 505 7.59 5.66 5.83
C SER A 505 7.17 4.40 5.07
N TYR A 506 8.06 3.82 4.26
CA TYR A 506 7.86 2.54 3.57
C TYR A 506 7.58 1.39 4.55
N PHE A 507 8.33 1.32 5.65
CA PHE A 507 8.09 0.33 6.71
C PHE A 507 6.68 0.46 7.31
N LYS A 508 6.22 1.70 7.57
CA LYS A 508 4.92 1.95 8.22
C LYS A 508 3.74 1.69 7.31
N GLU A 509 3.84 2.09 6.04
CA GLU A 509 2.73 2.03 5.08
C GLU A 509 2.78 0.72 4.27
N VAL A 510 3.87 0.48 3.52
CA VAL A 510 3.97 -0.64 2.57
C VAL A 510 4.10 -1.99 3.25
N LEU A 511 4.95 -2.12 4.28
CA LEU A 511 5.10 -3.43 4.94
C LEU A 511 3.90 -3.80 5.80
N LYS A 512 3.22 -2.82 6.38
CA LYS A 512 1.97 -3.07 7.11
C LYS A 512 0.91 -3.66 6.18
N ASP A 513 0.76 -3.08 5.00
CA ASP A 513 -0.20 -3.58 4.01
C ASP A 513 0.22 -4.94 3.44
N ALA A 514 1.53 -5.17 3.24
CA ALA A 514 2.05 -6.49 2.87
C ALA A 514 1.81 -7.55 3.96
N GLU A 515 1.98 -7.22 5.25
CA GLU A 515 1.68 -8.11 6.38
C GLU A 515 0.18 -8.44 6.47
N GLN A 516 -0.69 -7.46 6.19
CA GLN A 516 -2.14 -7.66 6.12
C GLN A 516 -2.52 -8.55 4.94
N LEU A 517 -1.89 -8.35 3.78
CA LEU A 517 -2.07 -9.19 2.60
C LEU A 517 -1.65 -10.65 2.87
N ASP A 518 -0.49 -10.86 3.52
CA ASP A 518 -0.05 -12.19 3.97
C ASP A 518 -1.03 -12.86 4.94
N ALA A 519 -1.64 -12.10 5.84
CA ALA A 519 -2.62 -12.61 6.79
C ALA A 519 -3.89 -13.11 6.08
N LEU A 520 -4.37 -12.38 5.07
CA LEU A 520 -5.53 -12.77 4.26
C LEU A 520 -5.26 -14.06 3.49
N ILE A 521 -4.10 -14.15 2.85
CA ILE A 521 -3.68 -15.35 2.11
C ILE A 521 -3.64 -16.59 3.03
N LYS A 522 -3.17 -16.42 4.27
CA LYS A 522 -3.12 -17.51 5.27
C LYS A 522 -4.50 -17.86 5.84
N ALA A 523 -5.40 -16.89 5.96
CA ALA A 523 -6.76 -17.10 6.47
C ALA A 523 -7.63 -17.92 5.50
N GLU A 524 -7.53 -17.65 4.19
CA GLU A 524 -8.24 -18.41 3.16
C GLU A 524 -7.82 -19.89 3.13
N ARG A 525 -6.54 -20.20 3.37
CA ARG A 525 -6.05 -21.58 3.47
C ARG A 525 -6.69 -22.38 4.58
N LYS A 526 -6.99 -21.75 5.73
CA LYS A 526 -7.63 -22.43 6.85
C LYS A 526 -9.09 -22.78 6.57
N ARG A 527 -9.76 -22.06 5.66
CA ARG A 527 -11.15 -22.35 5.26
C ARG A 527 -11.25 -23.44 4.20
N GLY A 528 -10.23 -23.62 3.36
CA GLY A 528 -10.21 -24.66 2.32
C GLY A 528 -9.75 -26.05 2.78
N GLY A 529 -9.39 -26.22 4.06
CA GLY A 529 -8.79 -27.47 4.58
C GLY A 529 -9.71 -28.36 5.42
N GLY A 530 -11.02 -28.07 5.48
CA GLY A 530 -11.97 -28.87 6.25
C GLY A 530 -13.11 -29.36 5.36
N SER A 531 -13.03 -30.59 4.86
CA SER A 531 -14.22 -31.33 4.45
C SER A 531 -15.01 -31.70 5.71
N PRO A 532 -16.27 -31.27 5.87
CA PRO A 532 -17.12 -31.74 6.95
C PRO A 532 -18.10 -32.77 6.37
N THR A 533 -17.73 -34.05 6.35
CA THR A 533 -18.70 -35.12 6.13
C THR A 533 -18.28 -36.38 6.87
N GLY A 534 -18.98 -36.65 7.97
CA GLY A 534 -18.83 -37.86 8.76
C GLY A 534 -19.78 -37.93 9.95
N SER A 535 -20.96 -37.30 9.89
CA SER A 535 -22.05 -37.58 10.82
C SER A 535 -22.73 -38.87 10.37
N GLY A 536 -22.28 -40.00 10.91
CA GLY A 536 -22.93 -41.29 10.76
C GLY A 536 -24.28 -41.27 11.48
N PHE A 537 -25.36 -41.03 10.73
CA PHE A 537 -26.71 -41.37 11.15
C PHE A 537 -27.13 -42.67 10.48
N ASN A 538 -27.40 -43.66 11.33
CA ASN A 538 -28.00 -44.94 11.02
C ASN A 538 -29.39 -44.78 10.37
N THR A 539 -29.65 -45.50 9.28
CA THR A 539 -30.89 -46.27 9.10
C THR A 539 -30.69 -47.39 8.05
N PRO A 540 -31.40 -48.52 8.18
CA PRO A 540 -30.92 -49.84 7.70
C PRO A 540 -31.70 -50.38 6.49
N GLY A 541 -31.09 -51.35 5.80
CA GLY A 541 -31.81 -52.55 5.33
C GLY A 541 -31.97 -52.77 3.82
N MET A 542 -31.55 -53.98 3.41
CA MET A 542 -31.81 -54.72 2.15
C MET A 542 -30.96 -54.30 0.94
N GLY A 543 -30.20 -55.15 0.25
CA GLY A 543 -30.18 -56.60 0.14
C GLY A 543 -30.09 -56.96 -1.35
N GLY A 544 -29.08 -57.72 -1.78
CA GLY A 544 -29.07 -58.33 -3.12
C GLY A 544 -27.74 -58.31 -3.86
N ARG A 545 -27.04 -59.44 -3.82
CA ARG A 545 -26.00 -59.87 -4.77
C ARG A 545 -26.53 -59.86 -6.21
N THR A 546 -25.68 -59.54 -7.18
CA THR A 546 -25.39 -60.43 -8.33
C THR A 546 -24.17 -59.96 -9.12
N ASP A 547 -23.21 -60.88 -9.26
CA ASP A 547 -22.11 -60.88 -10.23
C ASP A 547 -22.63 -61.14 -11.65
N LEU A 548 -21.96 -60.57 -12.66
CA LEU A 548 -21.74 -61.10 -14.03
C LEU A 548 -20.81 -60.10 -14.74
N LYS A 549 -19.49 -60.33 -14.72
CA LYS A 549 -18.71 -61.04 -15.76
C LYS A 549 -18.78 -60.41 -17.16
N ASP A 550 -17.58 -60.04 -17.61
CA ASP A 550 -17.03 -60.26 -18.93
C ASP A 550 -17.72 -59.63 -20.14
N LEU A 551 -17.17 -58.49 -20.58
CA LEU A 551 -17.04 -58.13 -21.99
C LEU A 551 -15.68 -57.43 -22.20
N PHE A 552 -14.64 -58.27 -22.33
CA PHE A 552 -13.58 -58.28 -23.37
C PHE A 552 -13.54 -57.11 -24.39
N TYR A 553 -12.43 -56.67 -25.00
CA TYR A 553 -11.02 -57.05 -25.19
C TYR A 553 -10.35 -55.73 -25.69
N HIS A 554 -9.16 -55.31 -25.24
CA HIS A 554 -7.84 -55.68 -25.77
C HIS A 554 -6.74 -55.21 -24.84
#